data_AF-A0A9C8H8S8-F1
#
_entry.id   AF-A0A9C8H8S8-F1
#
_cell.length_a   1.000
_cell.length_b   1.000
_cell.length_c   1.000
_cell.angle_alpha   90.00
_cell.angle_beta   90.00
_cell.angle_gamma   90.00
#
_symmetry.space_group_name_H-M   'P 1'
#
loop_
_entity.id
_entity.type
_entity.pdbx_description
1 polymer ?
#
loop_
_entity_poly.entity_id
_entity_poly.type
_entity_poly.pdbx_seq_one_letter_code
_entity_poly.pdbx_strand_id
1 'polypeptide(L)'
;MAETENEEQGHDVHGLLRKNAELLGELKAAKAKVAELEAERDAALAKAAEAEATMRQTLLDAPVERTLGEAFSLPWRHMRPAIEEHFTFALGEDGKPVATPTDGGEPVPLDQVTRMCASIPDLAVALRPAQGGGARSSGEHVADPDAGKPRPESLAGPFGLR
;
A
#
# COMPACT_ATOMS: atom_id res chain seq x y z
N MET A 1 72.03 5.45 -48.81
CA MET A 1 70.73 4.74 -48.73
C MET A 1 70.27 4.53 -47.27
N ALA A 2 70.70 5.36 -46.30
CA ALA A 2 70.33 5.21 -44.89
C ALA A 2 69.46 6.37 -44.35
N GLU A 3 69.18 7.39 -45.17
CA GLU A 3 68.40 8.56 -44.75
C GLU A 3 66.89 8.36 -44.94
N THR A 4 66.48 7.55 -45.91
CA THR A 4 65.06 7.27 -46.19
C THR A 4 64.40 6.38 -45.13
N GLU A 5 65.13 5.45 -44.52
CA GLU A 5 64.57 4.58 -43.45
C GLU A 5 64.32 5.34 -42.14
N ASN A 6 65.07 6.41 -41.87
CA ASN A 6 64.93 7.19 -40.64
C ASN A 6 63.76 8.20 -40.74
N GLU A 7 63.47 8.71 -41.93
CA GLU A 7 62.31 9.58 -42.20
C GLU A 7 60.97 8.81 -42.18
N GLU A 8 60.93 7.59 -42.73
CA GLU A 8 59.73 6.72 -42.64
C GLU A 8 59.43 6.30 -41.19
N GLN A 9 60.45 5.98 -40.39
CA GLN A 9 60.30 5.68 -38.96
C GLN A 9 59.83 6.90 -38.16
N GLY A 10 60.34 8.09 -38.45
CA GLY A 10 59.87 9.34 -37.84
C GLY A 10 58.39 9.63 -38.15
N HIS A 11 57.96 9.39 -39.40
CA HIS A 11 56.55 9.54 -39.80
C HIS A 11 55.62 8.53 -39.11
N ASP A 12 56.06 7.29 -38.92
CA ASP A 12 55.30 6.26 -38.20
C ASP A 12 55.11 6.62 -36.71
N VAL A 13 56.16 7.09 -36.04
CA VAL A 13 56.09 7.52 -34.63
C VAL A 13 55.14 8.72 -34.46
N HIS A 14 55.19 9.70 -35.36
CA HIS A 14 54.25 10.83 -35.32
C HIS A 14 52.79 10.40 -35.59
N GLY A 15 52.58 9.44 -36.49
CA GLY A 15 51.26 8.82 -36.73
C GLY A 15 50.71 8.11 -35.49
N LEU A 16 51.55 7.33 -34.81
CA LEU A 16 51.20 6.62 -33.58
C LEU A 16 50.85 7.59 -32.43
N LEU A 17 51.61 8.67 -32.27
CA LEU A 17 51.32 9.69 -31.25
C LEU A 17 49.99 10.41 -31.51
N ARG A 18 49.69 10.74 -32.78
CA ARG A 18 48.40 11.34 -33.15
C ARG A 18 47.25 10.41 -32.83
N LYS A 19 47.36 9.13 -33.23
CA LYS A 19 46.34 8.11 -32.95
C LYS A 19 46.17 7.86 -31.46
N ASN A 20 47.26 7.89 -30.69
CA ASN A 20 47.20 7.78 -29.24
C ASN A 20 46.43 8.95 -28.61
N ALA A 21 46.69 10.19 -29.05
CA ALA A 21 45.97 11.36 -28.58
C ALA A 21 44.46 11.30 -28.91
N GLU A 22 44.11 10.82 -30.11
CA GLU A 22 42.73 10.60 -30.54
C GLU A 22 42.03 9.55 -29.66
N LEU A 23 42.63 8.37 -29.49
CA LEU A 23 42.10 7.30 -28.66
C LEU A 23 41.97 7.71 -27.19
N LEU A 24 42.90 8.52 -26.66
CA LEU A 24 42.78 9.07 -25.31
C LEU A 24 41.62 10.08 -25.20
N GLY A 25 41.37 10.86 -26.25
CA GLY A 25 40.20 11.74 -26.34
C GLY A 25 38.89 10.95 -26.34
N GLU A 26 38.80 9.93 -27.18
CA GLU A 26 37.65 9.03 -27.24
C GLU A 26 37.41 8.29 -25.93
N LEU A 27 38.47 7.80 -25.27
CA LEU A 27 38.38 7.13 -23.98
C LEU A 27 37.84 8.08 -22.89
N LYS A 28 38.30 9.35 -22.88
CA LYS A 28 37.77 10.36 -21.94
C LYS A 28 36.30 10.66 -22.22
N ALA A 29 35.92 10.81 -23.49
CA ALA A 29 34.54 11.03 -23.88
C ALA A 29 33.63 9.84 -23.53
N ALA A 30 34.11 8.61 -23.77
CA ALA A 30 33.40 7.39 -23.41
C ALA A 30 33.21 7.27 -21.90
N LYS A 31 34.24 7.56 -21.10
CA LYS A 31 34.12 7.57 -19.63
C LYS A 31 33.11 8.60 -19.13
N ALA A 32 33.08 9.79 -19.71
CA ALA A 32 32.09 10.81 -19.37
C ALA A 32 30.67 10.33 -19.67
N LYS A 33 30.45 9.72 -20.84
CA LYS A 33 29.15 9.13 -21.21
C LYS A 33 28.74 7.98 -20.29
N VAL A 34 29.69 7.13 -19.88
CA VAL A 34 29.39 6.04 -18.93
C VAL A 34 28.93 6.61 -17.59
N ALA A 35 29.64 7.61 -17.05
CA ALA A 35 29.24 8.25 -15.79
C ALA A 35 27.86 8.92 -15.88
N GLU A 36 27.54 9.55 -17.02
CA GLU A 36 26.23 10.12 -17.29
C GLU A 36 25.13 9.05 -17.33
N LEU A 37 25.33 7.96 -18.08
CA LEU A 37 24.38 6.85 -18.17
C LEU A 37 24.17 6.13 -16.84
N GLU A 38 25.22 5.99 -16.03
CA GLU A 38 25.11 5.41 -14.68
C GLU A 38 24.25 6.29 -13.76
N ALA A 39 24.43 7.62 -13.81
CA ALA A 39 23.61 8.55 -13.06
C ALA A 39 22.14 8.53 -13.54
N GLU A 40 21.90 8.46 -14.85
CA GLU A 40 20.55 8.32 -15.42
C GLU A 40 19.88 7.02 -15.01
N ARG A 41 20.62 5.89 -15.04
CA ARG A 41 20.14 4.60 -14.56
C ARG A 41 19.72 4.68 -13.10
N ASP A 42 20.55 5.25 -12.24
CA ASP A 42 20.26 5.33 -10.81
C ASP A 42 19.04 6.20 -10.53
N ALA A 43 18.90 7.32 -11.25
CA ALA A 43 17.70 8.16 -11.18
C ALA A 43 16.44 7.43 -11.70
N ALA A 44 16.55 6.63 -12.76
CA ALA A 44 15.45 5.84 -13.29
C ALA A 44 15.03 4.73 -12.32
N LEU A 45 15.97 4.05 -11.68
CA LEU A 45 15.71 3.03 -10.67
C LEU A 45 15.02 3.63 -9.44
N ALA A 46 15.45 4.80 -8.99
CA ALA A 46 14.78 5.51 -7.88
C ALA A 46 13.32 5.82 -8.22
N LYS A 47 13.05 6.35 -9.42
CA LYS A 47 11.69 6.63 -9.89
C LYS A 47 10.84 5.37 -10.05
N ALA A 48 11.44 4.27 -10.53
CA ALA A 48 10.74 2.99 -10.66
C ALA A 48 10.34 2.46 -9.27
N ALA A 49 11.24 2.51 -8.28
CA ALA A 49 10.94 2.10 -6.92
C ALA A 49 9.83 2.95 -6.27
N GLU A 50 9.84 4.27 -6.49
CA GLU A 50 8.77 5.17 -6.02
C GLU A 50 7.41 4.85 -6.68
N ALA A 51 7.42 4.58 -7.99
CA ALA A 51 6.21 4.20 -8.72
C ALA A 51 5.66 2.85 -8.23
N GLU A 52 6.53 1.85 -8.04
CA GLU A 52 6.16 0.54 -7.49
C GLU A 52 5.59 0.66 -6.08
N ALA A 53 6.21 1.46 -5.21
CA ALA A 53 5.70 1.72 -3.87
C ALA A 53 4.32 2.38 -3.91
N THR A 54 4.12 3.34 -4.81
CA THR A 54 2.82 4.01 -4.99
C THR A 54 1.76 3.05 -5.53
N MET A 55 2.12 2.20 -6.51
CA MET A 55 1.21 1.18 -7.04
C MET A 55 0.81 0.18 -5.97
N ARG A 56 1.77 -0.31 -5.17
CA ARG A 56 1.49 -1.21 -4.05
C ARG A 56 0.57 -0.55 -3.02
N GLN A 57 0.87 0.68 -2.62
CA GLN A 57 0.06 1.41 -1.65
C GLN A 57 -1.38 1.61 -2.14
N THR A 58 -1.56 1.94 -3.42
CA THR A 58 -2.88 2.26 -3.99
C THR A 58 -3.71 1.04 -4.34
N LEU A 59 -3.09 -0.03 -4.84
CA LEU A 59 -3.79 -1.21 -5.32
C LEU A 59 -3.93 -2.31 -4.26
N LEU A 60 -3.00 -2.38 -3.31
CA LEU A 60 -2.98 -3.43 -2.29
C LEU A 60 -3.21 -2.86 -0.89
N ASP A 61 -2.30 -2.04 -0.37
CA ASP A 61 -2.32 -1.68 1.06
C ASP A 61 -3.54 -0.84 1.45
N ALA A 62 -3.89 0.20 0.67
CA ALA A 62 -5.04 1.04 0.97
C ALA A 62 -6.38 0.30 0.85
N PRO A 63 -6.62 -0.56 -0.16
CA PRO A 63 -7.79 -1.43 -0.19
C PRO A 63 -7.88 -2.43 0.97
N VAL A 64 -6.75 -3.03 1.36
CA VAL A 64 -6.69 -3.93 2.53
C VAL A 64 -7.07 -3.18 3.80
N GLU A 65 -6.45 -2.02 4.06
CA GLU A 65 -6.76 -1.18 5.21
C GLU A 65 -8.22 -0.71 5.21
N ARG A 66 -8.76 -0.30 4.05
CA ARG A 66 -10.17 0.13 3.96
C ARG A 66 -11.14 -0.99 4.30
N THR A 67 -10.83 -2.21 3.88
CA THR A 67 -11.74 -3.36 4.03
C THR A 67 -11.66 -3.96 5.44
N LEU A 68 -10.45 -4.08 5.98
CA LEU A 68 -10.21 -4.76 7.26
C LEU A 68 -10.05 -3.79 8.43
N GLY A 69 -9.64 -2.54 8.20
CA GLY A 69 -9.34 -1.58 9.26
C GLY A 69 -10.53 -1.24 10.15
N GLU A 70 -11.75 -1.26 9.61
CA GLU A 70 -12.97 -1.01 10.38
C GLU A 70 -13.52 -2.26 11.09
N ALA A 71 -13.05 -3.45 10.70
CA ALA A 71 -13.53 -4.72 11.24
C ALA A 71 -13.04 -4.98 12.68
N PHE A 72 -11.98 -4.30 13.11
CA PHE A 72 -11.36 -4.50 14.40
C PHE A 72 -11.62 -3.33 15.37
N SER A 73 -11.49 -3.63 16.66
CA SER A 73 -11.59 -2.66 17.74
C SER A 73 -10.31 -1.85 17.93
N LEU A 74 -9.16 -2.41 17.53
CA LEU A 74 -7.86 -1.76 17.59
C LEU A 74 -7.53 -1.02 16.28
N PRO A 75 -6.73 0.07 16.33
CA PRO A 75 -6.27 0.76 15.13
C PRO A 75 -5.54 -0.17 14.15
N TRP A 76 -5.76 0.02 12.84
CA TRP A 76 -5.19 -0.84 11.79
C TRP A 76 -3.68 -1.05 11.91
N ARG A 77 -2.92 0.00 12.22
CA ARG A 77 -1.46 -0.09 12.43
C ARG A 77 -1.02 -1.13 13.47
N HIS A 78 -1.87 -1.45 14.44
CA HIS A 78 -1.61 -2.45 15.48
C HIS A 78 -2.15 -3.83 15.11
N MET A 79 -3.26 -3.87 14.35
CA MET A 79 -3.85 -5.13 13.90
C MET A 79 -3.12 -5.74 12.71
N ARG A 80 -2.56 -4.92 11.83
CA ARG A 80 -1.92 -5.36 10.59
C ARG A 80 -0.86 -6.45 10.83
N PRO A 81 0.10 -6.30 11.76
CA PRO A 81 1.08 -7.36 12.01
C PRO A 81 0.44 -8.69 12.43
N ALA A 82 -0.54 -8.65 13.33
CA ALA A 82 -1.24 -9.86 13.79
C ALA A 82 -2.02 -10.54 12.66
N ILE A 83 -2.58 -9.77 11.72
CA ILE A 83 -3.26 -10.34 10.55
C ILE A 83 -2.25 -10.91 9.56
N GLU A 84 -1.11 -10.24 9.36
CA GLU A 84 -0.03 -10.69 8.47
C GLU A 84 0.67 -11.97 8.96
N GLU A 85 0.56 -12.33 10.24
CA GLU A 85 0.97 -13.65 10.77
C GLU A 85 0.13 -14.80 10.22
N HIS A 86 -1.14 -14.54 9.92
CA HIS A 86 -2.10 -15.55 9.45
C HIS A 86 -2.41 -15.45 7.96
N PHE A 87 -2.17 -14.30 7.33
CA PHE A 87 -2.51 -14.04 5.94
C PHE A 87 -1.41 -13.28 5.21
N THR A 88 -1.08 -13.73 3.99
CA THR A 88 -0.27 -12.96 3.05
C THR A 88 -1.18 -12.27 2.05
N PHE A 89 -1.01 -10.96 1.86
CA PHE A 89 -1.79 -10.17 0.90
C PHE A 89 -1.02 -10.00 -0.42
N ALA A 90 -1.73 -10.20 -1.53
CA ALA A 90 -1.19 -10.02 -2.87
C ALA A 90 -2.26 -9.49 -3.82
N LEU A 91 -1.85 -9.06 -5.02
CA LEU A 91 -2.80 -8.81 -6.11
C LEU A 91 -3.08 -10.14 -6.83
N GLY A 92 -4.35 -10.49 -6.96
CA GLY A 92 -4.80 -11.62 -7.77
C GLY A 92 -4.67 -11.34 -9.27
N GLU A 93 -4.96 -12.35 -10.09
CA GLU A 93 -4.90 -12.25 -11.56
C GLU A 93 -5.86 -11.20 -12.13
N ASP A 94 -6.94 -10.90 -11.41
CA ASP A 94 -7.93 -9.86 -11.76
C ASP A 94 -7.51 -8.45 -11.29
N GLY A 95 -6.30 -8.30 -10.74
CA GLY A 95 -5.77 -7.06 -10.22
C GLY A 95 -6.39 -6.60 -8.90
N LYS A 96 -7.18 -7.45 -8.24
CA LYS A 96 -7.77 -7.13 -6.93
C LYS A 96 -6.95 -7.72 -5.79
N PRO A 97 -6.97 -7.09 -4.61
CA PRO A 97 -6.30 -7.65 -3.45
C PRO A 97 -6.96 -8.97 -3.03
N VAL A 98 -6.13 -9.99 -2.83
CA VAL A 98 -6.48 -11.30 -2.28
C VAL A 98 -5.61 -11.58 -1.06
N ALA A 99 -6.13 -12.39 -0.16
CA ALA A 99 -5.41 -12.86 1.03
C ALA A 99 -5.25 -14.38 0.94
N THR A 100 -4.04 -14.86 1.20
CA THR A 100 -3.75 -16.29 1.23
C THR A 100 -3.38 -16.69 2.67
N PRO A 101 -4.03 -17.69 3.28
CA PRO A 101 -3.66 -18.17 4.61
C PRO A 101 -2.20 -18.64 4.64
N THR A 102 -1.46 -18.28 5.69
CA THR A 102 -0.04 -18.66 5.85
C THR A 102 0.14 -20.15 6.12
N ASP A 103 -0.84 -20.81 6.73
CA ASP A 103 -0.87 -22.26 7.00
C ASP A 103 -1.11 -23.11 5.73
N GLY A 104 -1.21 -22.47 4.57
CA GLY A 104 -1.55 -23.12 3.30
C GLY A 104 -3.05 -23.09 3.04
N GLY A 105 -3.43 -22.68 1.83
CA GLY A 105 -4.82 -22.55 1.42
C GLY A 105 -4.95 -21.86 0.07
N GLU A 106 -6.17 -21.84 -0.46
CA GLU A 106 -6.45 -21.09 -1.67
C GLU A 106 -6.54 -19.58 -1.36
N PRO A 107 -6.12 -18.70 -2.29
CA PRO A 107 -6.33 -17.27 -2.15
C PRO A 107 -7.81 -16.95 -2.03
N VAL A 108 -8.17 -16.17 -1.01
CA VAL A 108 -9.53 -15.71 -0.77
C VAL A 108 -9.65 -14.21 -1.02
N PRO A 109 -10.83 -13.73 -1.46
CA PRO A 109 -11.07 -12.29 -1.58
C PRO A 109 -11.17 -11.62 -0.19
N LEU A 110 -10.81 -10.34 -0.11
CA LEU A 110 -10.70 -9.61 1.16
C LEU A 110 -11.99 -9.60 2.00
N ASP A 111 -13.16 -9.60 1.38
CA ASP A 111 -14.46 -9.60 2.07
C ASP A 111 -14.71 -10.87 2.89
N GLN A 112 -14.01 -11.97 2.57
CA GLN A 112 -14.09 -13.22 3.31
C GLN A 112 -13.08 -13.29 4.47
N VAL A 113 -12.03 -12.48 4.45
CA VAL A 113 -10.95 -12.51 5.45
C VAL A 113 -11.49 -12.21 6.85
N THR A 114 -12.36 -11.22 7.01
CA THR A 114 -12.98 -10.91 8.31
C THR A 114 -13.71 -12.10 8.93
N ARG A 115 -14.35 -12.93 8.10
CA ARG A 115 -15.01 -14.16 8.56
C ARG A 115 -13.99 -15.20 9.00
N MET A 116 -12.87 -15.33 8.28
CA MET A 116 -11.79 -16.23 8.67
C MET A 116 -11.11 -15.79 9.96
N CYS A 117 -10.91 -14.48 10.16
CA CYS A 117 -10.39 -13.93 11.42
C CYS A 117 -11.24 -14.34 12.63
N ALA A 118 -12.55 -14.54 12.47
CA ALA A 118 -13.42 -15.01 13.56
C ALA A 118 -13.14 -16.45 13.99
N SER A 119 -12.47 -17.26 13.16
CA SER A 119 -12.02 -18.62 13.52
C SER A 119 -10.65 -18.65 14.18
N ILE A 120 -9.90 -17.55 14.15
CA ILE A 120 -8.56 -17.45 14.74
C ILE A 120 -8.70 -16.81 16.12
N PRO A 121 -8.36 -17.50 17.23
CA PRO A 121 -8.64 -17.03 18.58
C PRO A 121 -8.15 -15.60 18.85
N ASP A 122 -6.92 -15.29 18.46
CA ASP A 122 -6.28 -14.00 18.76
C ASP A 122 -6.92 -12.86 17.97
N LEU A 123 -7.30 -13.10 16.71
CA LEU A 123 -7.96 -12.11 15.87
C LEU A 123 -9.44 -11.96 16.25
N ALA A 124 -10.11 -13.04 16.63
CA ALA A 124 -11.53 -13.05 17.00
C ALA A 124 -11.82 -12.14 18.20
N VAL A 125 -10.92 -12.12 19.19
CA VAL A 125 -11.04 -11.23 20.36
C VAL A 125 -10.93 -9.75 19.97
N ALA A 126 -10.15 -9.44 18.94
CA ALA A 126 -9.95 -8.08 18.47
C ALA A 126 -11.06 -7.58 17.52
N LEU A 127 -11.91 -8.48 17.00
CA LEU A 127 -13.03 -8.10 16.14
C LEU A 127 -14.00 -7.18 16.87
N ARG A 128 -14.53 -6.19 16.15
CA ARG A 128 -15.54 -5.30 16.70
C ARG A 128 -16.86 -6.08 16.87
N PRO A 129 -17.56 -5.94 18.01
CA PRO A 129 -18.90 -6.51 18.15
C PRO A 129 -19.84 -5.91 17.09
N ALA A 130 -20.76 -6.72 16.56
CA ALA A 130 -21.76 -6.26 15.61
C ALA A 130 -22.50 -5.05 16.21
N GLN A 131 -22.43 -3.91 15.51
CA GLN A 131 -23.01 -2.65 15.97
C GLN A 131 -24.53 -2.73 15.81
N GLY A 132 -25.20 -3.37 16.76
CA GLY A 132 -26.63 -3.70 16.66
C GLY A 132 -27.10 -4.60 17.78
N GLY A 133 -27.06 -4.10 19.01
CA GLY A 133 -27.52 -4.85 20.19
C GLY A 133 -27.43 -4.02 21.45
N GLY A 134 -27.98 -2.80 21.42
CA GLY A 134 -28.28 -2.09 22.66
C GLY A 134 -29.06 -3.03 23.57
N ALA A 135 -28.54 -3.24 24.77
CA ALA A 135 -29.16 -4.05 25.79
C ALA A 135 -30.65 -3.68 25.89
N ARG A 136 -31.54 -4.61 25.57
CA ARG A 136 -32.90 -4.57 26.10
C ARG A 136 -32.72 -4.77 27.59
N SER A 137 -32.66 -3.68 28.36
CA SER A 137 -32.90 -3.77 29.79
C SER A 137 -34.31 -4.33 29.94
N SER A 138 -34.37 -5.62 30.23
CA SER A 138 -35.52 -6.30 30.80
C SER A 138 -35.81 -5.68 32.16
N GLY A 139 -36.39 -4.48 32.13
CA GLY A 139 -37.08 -3.86 33.24
C GLY A 139 -38.52 -4.34 33.19
N GLU A 140 -38.77 -5.41 33.91
CA GLU A 140 -40.07 -5.94 34.30
C GLU A 140 -40.92 -4.79 34.85
N HIS A 141 -41.92 -4.33 34.08
CA HIS A 141 -42.98 -3.49 34.61
C HIS A 141 -44.29 -4.26 34.52
N VAL A 142 -44.75 -4.64 35.71
CA VAL A 142 -46.04 -5.25 36.05
C VAL A 142 -47.18 -4.59 35.27
N ALA A 143 -48.05 -5.42 34.71
CA ALA A 143 -49.32 -4.99 34.13
C ALA A 143 -50.21 -4.40 35.23
N ASP A 144 -50.67 -3.17 35.03
CA ASP A 144 -51.81 -2.61 35.78
C ASP A 144 -53.02 -2.58 34.83
N PRO A 145 -54.12 -3.29 35.13
CA PRO A 145 -55.38 -3.17 34.41
C PRO A 145 -56.20 -2.02 35.02
N ASP A 146 -56.97 -1.36 34.17
CA ASP A 146 -58.08 -0.45 34.51
C ASP A 146 -57.73 1.03 34.75
N ALA A 147 -58.09 1.86 33.75
CA ALA A 147 -58.80 3.14 33.93
C ALA A 147 -58.97 3.82 32.58
N GLY A 148 -60.14 3.63 31.96
CA GLY A 148 -60.58 4.49 30.86
C GLY A 148 -60.96 5.88 31.36
N LYS A 149 -60.52 6.94 30.64
CA LYS A 149 -61.29 8.14 30.21
C LYS A 149 -60.37 9.26 29.68
N PRO A 150 -60.91 10.23 28.90
CA PRO A 150 -60.25 10.77 27.71
C PRO A 150 -59.39 12.01 27.96
N ARG A 151 -58.55 12.32 26.95
CA ARG A 151 -57.70 13.52 26.83
C ARG A 151 -58.48 14.82 27.09
N PRO A 152 -57.94 15.74 27.90
CA PRO A 152 -58.31 17.14 27.82
C PRO A 152 -57.41 17.86 26.81
N GLU A 153 -58.03 18.39 25.75
CA GLU A 153 -57.52 19.58 25.07
C GLU A 153 -57.59 20.75 26.06
N SER A 154 -56.48 21.46 26.23
CA SER A 154 -56.40 22.72 26.96
C SER A 154 -55.24 23.51 26.32
N LEU A 155 -55.59 24.39 25.39
CA LEU A 155 -55.78 25.83 25.62
C LEU A 155 -54.46 26.61 25.58
N ALA A 156 -54.37 27.41 24.53
CA ALA A 156 -53.35 28.40 24.30
C ALA A 156 -53.25 29.43 25.44
N GLY A 157 -52.02 29.89 25.67
CA GLY A 157 -51.68 31.09 26.44
C GLY A 157 -50.17 31.36 26.36
N PRO A 158 -49.70 32.56 26.71
CA PRO A 158 -49.91 33.80 25.97
C PRO A 158 -48.57 34.42 25.49
N PHE A 159 -47.61 33.59 25.08
CA PHE A 159 -46.33 34.09 24.58
C PHE A 159 -46.18 33.85 23.08
N GLY A 160 -46.84 34.72 22.32
CA GLY A 160 -46.44 35.00 20.95
C GLY A 160 -45.08 35.71 20.96
N LEU A 161 -44.05 35.00 20.51
CA LEU A 161 -42.84 35.62 19.97
C LEU A 161 -42.70 35.11 18.53
N ARG A 162 -42.58 36.11 17.66
CA ARG A 162 -42.65 36.07 16.20
C ARG A 162 -41.54 35.23 15.56
#